data_AF-A0AAU6P2T7-F1
#
_entry.id   AF-A0AAU6P2T7-F1
#
_cell.length_a   1.000
_cell.length_b   1.000
_cell.length_c   1.000
_cell.angle_alpha   90.00
_cell.angle_beta   90.00
_cell.angle_gamma   90.00
#
_symmetry.space_group_name_H-M   'P 1'
#
loop_
_entity.id
_entity.type
_entity.pdbx_description
1 polymer ?
#
loop_
_entity_poly.entity_id
_entity_poly.type
_entity_poly.pdbx_seq_one_letter_code
_entity_poly.pdbx_strand_id
1 'polypeptide(L)' 'MFDFPGSSLREDALYYKLDSAYNLAMNSVESKRQERLENAKTYYSSFKKSYSESEYIEDADRMIVDINNELKKYNTKS' A
#
# COMPACT_ATOMS: atom_id res chain seq x y z
N MET A 1 -26.32 12.46 10.31
CA MET A 1 -25.17 12.85 9.48
C MET A 1 -23.93 12.52 10.28
N PHE A 2 -23.09 11.59 9.82
CA PHE A 2 -21.82 11.30 10.49
C PHE A 2 -20.80 12.32 10.00
N ASP A 3 -20.65 13.41 10.75
CA ASP A 3 -19.64 14.43 10.53
C ASP A 3 -18.29 13.92 11.08
N PHE A 4 -17.56 13.15 10.27
CA PHE A 4 -16.13 12.91 10.50
C PHE A 4 -15.32 13.44 9.32
N PRO A 5 -15.22 14.77 9.16
CA PRO A 5 -14.32 15.36 8.17
C PRO A 5 -12.89 15.04 8.62
N GLY A 6 -12.31 13.94 8.11
CA GLY A 6 -10.95 13.52 8.43
C GLY A 6 -10.75 13.12 9.89
N SER A 7 -11.46 12.11 10.40
CA SER A 7 -11.02 11.50 11.65
C SER A 7 -9.66 10.84 11.44
N SER A 8 -8.73 11.02 12.39
CA SER A 8 -7.46 10.29 12.46
C SER A 8 -7.66 8.78 12.28
N LEU A 9 -8.78 8.25 12.77
CA LEU A 9 -9.18 6.86 12.59
C LEU A 9 -9.25 6.41 11.13
N ARG A 10 -9.62 7.30 10.20
CA ARG A 10 -9.67 6.97 8.76
C ARG A 10 -8.28 6.91 8.16
N GLU A 11 -7.40 7.81 8.57
CA GLU A 11 -5.99 7.80 8.18
C GLU A 11 -5.32 6.50 8.64
N ASP A 12 -5.41 6.22 9.95
CA ASP A 12 -4.92 4.99 10.56
C ASP A 12 -5.46 3.74 9.84
N ALA A 13 -6.77 3.67 9.62
CA ALA A 13 -7.39 2.52 8.97
C ALA A 13 -6.89 2.31 7.53
N LEU A 14 -6.64 3.39 6.78
CA LEU A 14 -6.13 3.30 5.41
C LEU A 14 -4.65 2.93 5.40
N TYR A 15 -3.86 3.45 6.33
CA TYR A 15 -2.47 3.04 6.51
C TYR A 15 -2.38 1.55 6.90
N TYR A 16 -3.10 1.09 7.92
CA TYR A 16 -3.07 -0.32 8.31
C TYR A 16 -3.59 -1.27 7.24
N LYS A 17 -4.52 -0.80 6.39
CA LYS A 17 -4.95 -1.54 5.20
C LYS A 17 -3.82 -1.69 4.17
N LEU A 18 -3.04 -0.62 3.95
CA LEU A 18 -1.83 -0.70 3.13
C LEU A 18 -0.81 -1.66 3.75
N ASP A 19 -0.47 -1.47 5.03
CA ASP A 19 0.51 -2.30 5.74
C ASP A 19 0.16 -3.80 5.68
N SER A 20 -1.10 -4.13 5.99
CA SER A 20 -1.59 -5.51 5.91
C SER A 20 -1.47 -6.10 4.50
N ALA A 21 -1.81 -5.31 3.47
CA ALA A 21 -1.71 -5.76 2.08
C ALA A 21 -0.25 -5.90 1.63
N TYR A 22 0.63 -5.00 2.05
CA TYR A 22 2.07 -5.07 1.82
C TYR A 22 2.65 -6.35 2.43
N ASN A 23 2.40 -6.59 3.72
CA ASN A 23 2.86 -7.78 4.43
C ASN A 23 2.33 -9.06 3.78
N LEU A 24 1.05 -9.08 3.38
CA LEU A 24 0.48 -10.21 2.65
C LEU A 24 1.19 -10.41 1.30
N ALA A 25 1.43 -9.36 0.53
CA ALA A 25 2.07 -9.44 -0.78
C ALA A 25 3.52 -9.97 -0.68
N MET A 26 4.32 -9.43 0.24
CA MET A 26 5.72 -9.82 0.44
C MET A 26 5.87 -11.29 0.87
N ASN A 27 4.93 -11.77 1.70
CA ASN A 27 4.92 -13.15 2.18
C ASN A 27 4.13 -14.13 1.28
N SER A 28 3.69 -13.69 0.09
CA SER A 28 2.89 -14.52 -0.81
C SER A 28 3.70 -15.53 -1.60
N VAL A 29 3.05 -16.65 -1.92
CA VAL A 29 3.48 -17.57 -2.97
C VAL A 29 3.46 -16.88 -4.33
N GLU A 30 4.37 -17.27 -5.22
CA GLU A 30 4.63 -16.62 -6.51
C GLU A 30 3.37 -16.45 -7.37
N SER A 31 2.50 -17.47 -7.40
CA SER A 31 1.25 -17.44 -8.19
C SER A 31 0.26 -16.35 -7.78
N LYS A 32 0.34 -15.84 -6.55
CA LYS A 32 -0.54 -14.77 -6.02
C LYS A 32 0.21 -13.47 -5.76
N ARG A 33 1.53 -13.51 -5.78
CA ARG A 33 2.39 -12.40 -5.35
C ARG A 33 2.18 -11.17 -6.22
N GLN A 34 2.20 -11.32 -7.55
CA GLN A 34 2.02 -10.20 -8.48
C GLN A 34 0.70 -9.45 -8.26
N GLU A 35 -0.43 -10.17 -8.22
CA GLU A 35 -1.75 -9.56 -7.98
C GLU A 35 -1.80 -8.80 -6.64
N ARG A 36 -1.24 -9.39 -5.58
CA ARG A 36 -1.23 -8.79 -4.24
C ARG A 36 -0.33 -7.56 -4.15
N LEU A 37 0.80 -7.56 -4.87
CA LEU A 37 1.68 -6.39 -5.00
C LEU A 37 0.95 -5.22 -5.67
N GLU A 38 0.21 -5.48 -6.76
CA GLU A 38 -0.59 -4.44 -7.44
C GLU A 38 -1.74 -3.92 -6.56
N ASN A 39 -2.36 -4.79 -5.76
CA ASN A 39 -3.37 -4.39 -4.78
C ASN A 39 -2.76 -3.48 -3.69
N ALA A 40 -1.61 -3.85 -3.13
CA ALA A 40 -0.90 -3.02 -2.14
C ALA A 40 -0.50 -1.65 -2.73
N LYS A 41 -0.02 -1.62 -3.98
CA LYS A 41 0.29 -0.39 -4.72
C LYS A 41 -0.92 0.53 -4.88
N THR A 42 -2.10 -0.04 -5.11
CA THR A 42 -3.36 0.70 -5.20
C THR A 42 -3.75 1.33 -3.85
N TYR A 43 -3.54 0.62 -2.74
CA TYR A 43 -3.77 1.16 -1.40
C TYR A 43 -2.78 2.26 -1.05
N TYR A 44 -1.49 2.12 -1.40
CA TYR A 44 -0.51 3.19 -1.25
C TYR A 44 -0.94 4.45 -2.00
N SER A 45 -1.32 4.31 -3.28
CA SER A 45 -1.74 5.43 -4.11
C SER A 45 -2.95 6.15 -3.53
N SER A 46 -3.89 5.38 -2.97
CA SER A 46 -5.09 5.93 -2.31
C SER A 46 -4.73 6.65 -1.00
N PHE A 47 -3.86 6.06 -0.18
CA PHE A 47 -3.39 6.64 1.08
C PHE A 47 -2.62 7.94 0.84
N LYS A 48 -1.58 7.92 -0.01
CA LYS A 48 -0.75 9.07 -0.36
C LYS A 48 -1.57 10.24 -0.93
N LYS A 49 -2.59 9.95 -1.74
CA LYS A 49 -3.49 10.97 -2.30
C LYS A 49 -4.33 11.67 -1.23
N SER A 50 -4.73 10.96 -0.18
CA SER A 50 -5.58 11.50 0.88
C SER A 50 -4.79 12.08 2.05
N TYR A 51 -3.59 11.57 2.32
CA TYR A 51 -2.80 11.86 3.52
C TYR A 51 -1.30 12.00 3.18
N SER A 52 -0.97 12.91 2.26
CA SER A 52 0.42 13.14 1.83
C SER A 52 1.33 13.69 2.93
N GLU A 53 0.75 14.25 3.99
CA GLU A 53 1.44 14.83 5.16
C GLU A 53 1.27 13.96 6.42
N SER A 54 0.83 12.70 6.25
CA SER A 54 0.68 11.74 7.34
C SER A 54 2.00 11.46 8.08
N GLU A 55 1.92 11.14 9.36
CA GLU A 55 3.06 10.59 10.11
C GLU A 55 3.55 9.25 9.54
N TYR A 56 2.67 8.47 8.89
CA TYR A 56 3.01 7.20 8.28
C TYR A 56 3.62 7.33 6.88
N ILE A 57 3.78 8.55 6.37
CA ILE A 57 4.09 8.74 4.96
C ILE A 57 5.47 8.23 4.56
N GLU A 58 6.46 8.38 5.44
CA GLU A 58 7.80 7.86 5.21
C GLU A 58 7.78 6.33 5.09
N ASP A 59 6.96 5.67 5.90
CA ASP A 59 6.84 4.22 5.87
C ASP A 59 6.09 3.74 4.62
N ALA A 60 4.97 4.39 4.28
CA ALA A 60 4.24 4.13 3.04
C ALA A 60 5.12 4.31 1.79
N ASP A 61 5.99 5.34 1.79
CA ASP A 61 6.94 5.61 0.72
C ASP A 61 8.03 4.53 0.62
N ARG A 62 8.46 3.93 1.74
CA ARG A 62 9.34 2.75 1.71
C ARG A 62 8.63 1.53 1.12
N MET A 63 7.41 1.25 1.56
CA MET A 63 6.62 0.12 1.07
C MET A 63 6.42 0.16 -0.45
N ILE A 64 6.14 1.33 -1.04
CA ILE A 64 5.97 1.44 -2.49
C ILE A 64 7.27 1.21 -3.27
N VAL A 65 8.42 1.57 -2.71
CA VAL A 65 9.73 1.29 -3.33
C VAL A 65 9.95 -0.22 -3.39
N ASP A 66 9.71 -0.93 -2.29
CA ASP A 66 9.81 -2.39 -2.22
C ASP A 66 8.82 -3.07 -3.18
N ILE A 67 7.56 -2.64 -3.17
CA ILE A 67 6.52 -3.17 -4.07
C ILE A 67 6.95 -3.02 -5.53
N ASN A 68 7.40 -1.83 -5.94
CA ASN A 68 7.85 -1.61 -7.31
C ASN A 68 9.10 -2.42 -7.66
N ASN A 69 10.02 -2.63 -6.71
CA ASN A 69 11.18 -3.47 -6.93
C ASN A 69 10.80 -4.94 -7.14
N GLU A 70 9.87 -5.48 -6.35
CA GLU A 70 9.36 -6.83 -6.55
C GLU A 70 8.59 -6.96 -7.87
N LEU A 71 7.78 -5.95 -8.23
CA LEU A 71 7.01 -5.94 -9.48
C LEU A 71 7.90 -5.98 -10.74
N LYS A 72 9.12 -5.41 -10.69
CA LYS A 72 10.07 -5.48 -11.82
C LYS A 72 10.35 -6.91 -12.26
N LYS A 73 10.33 -7.89 -11.36
CA LYS A 73 10.59 -9.31 -11.66
C LYS A 73 9.54 -9.93 -12.60
N TYR A 74 8.35 -9.34 -12.66
CA TYR A 74 7.26 -9.78 -13.55
C TYR A 74 7.26 -9.03 -14.89
N ASN A 75 7.81 -7.80 -14.92
CA ASN A 75 7.91 -7.00 -16.15
C ASN A 75 9.09 -7.42 -17.05
N THR A 76 10.12 -8.08 -16.49
CA THR A 76 11.27 -8.59 -17.26
C THR A 76 11.03 -9.97 -17.88
N LYS A 77 9.83 -10.55 -17.76
CA LYS A 77 9.46 -11.84 -18.39
C LYS A 77 8.85 -11.69 -19.79
N SER A 78 8.95 -10.51 -20.40
CA SER A 78 8.56 -10.26 -21.80
C SER A 78 9.71 -10.50 -22.77
#